data_AF-A0A1M5QS39-F1
#
_entry.id   AF-A0A1M5QS39-F1
#
_cell.length_a   1.000
_cell.length_b   1.000
_cell.length_c   1.000
_cell.angle_alpha   90.00
_cell.angle_beta   90.00
_cell.angle_gamma   90.00
#
_symmetry.space_group_name_H-M   'P 1'
#
loop_
_entity.id
_entity.type
_entity.pdbx_description
1 polymer ?
#
loop_
_entity_poly.entity_id
_entity_poly.type
_entity_poly.pdbx_seq_one_letter_code
_entity_poly.pdbx_strand_id
1 'polypeptide(L)'
;MVSGQQIKVNFIALQKIIDELRVAIDDFEGYTTDFRSNTRDRLKTFNSDFISKVDGLLDNMNNDVNQDLVKQMEEIHQAGVALLKGMKEVDEELGAAIGGEGS
;
A
#
# COMPACT_ATOMS: atom_id res chain seq x y z
N MET A 1 -33.90 3.20 20.24
CA MET A 1 -33.21 4.36 19.69
C MET A 1 -31.72 4.03 19.64
N VAL A 2 -31.18 3.76 18.45
CA VAL A 2 -29.73 3.52 18.34
C VAL A 2 -29.07 4.89 18.48
N SER A 3 -28.39 5.10 19.60
CA SER A 3 -27.49 6.23 19.81
C SER A 3 -26.39 6.11 18.77
N GLY A 4 -26.60 6.70 17.59
CA GLY A 4 -25.60 6.82 16.55
C GLY A 4 -24.44 7.64 17.10
N GLN A 5 -23.42 6.96 17.61
CA GLN A 5 -22.20 7.59 18.03
C GLN A 5 -21.62 8.30 16.80
N GLN A 6 -21.61 9.63 16.80
CA GLN A 6 -21.01 10.42 15.73
C GLN A 6 -19.53 10.05 15.64
N ILE A 7 -19.19 9.18 14.70
CA ILE A 7 -17.80 8.89 14.36
C ILE A 7 -17.29 10.14 13.63
N LYS A 8 -16.54 10.99 14.34
CA LYS A 8 -15.80 12.08 13.70
C LYS A 8 -14.61 11.47 12.97
N VAL A 9 -14.78 11.24 11.66
CA VAL A 9 -13.70 10.78 10.80
C VAL A 9 -12.81 11.96 10.43
N ASN A 10 -11.52 11.86 10.71
CA ASN A 10 -10.55 12.87 10.28
C ASN A 10 -10.04 12.51 8.87
N PHE A 11 -10.67 13.09 7.85
CA PHE A 11 -10.33 12.84 6.45
C PHE A 11 -8.90 13.23 6.08
N ILE A 12 -8.33 14.24 6.73
CA ILE A 12 -6.94 14.68 6.50
C ILE A 12 -5.98 13.60 7.01
N ALA A 13 -6.22 13.10 8.23
CA ALA A 13 -5.39 12.05 8.80
C ALA A 13 -5.50 10.74 8.01
N LEU A 14 -6.70 10.38 7.56
CA LEU A 14 -6.92 9.17 6.74
C LEU A 14 -6.21 9.27 5.39
N GLN A 15 -6.35 10.41 4.69
CA GLN A 15 -5.60 10.65 3.44
C GLN A 15 -4.09 10.53 3.67
N LYS A 16 -3.59 11.17 4.73
CA LYS A 16 -2.16 11.12 5.06
C LYS A 16 -1.66 9.68 5.28
N ILE A 17 -2.40 8.85 6.00
CA ILE A 17 -2.03 7.45 6.23
C ILE A 17 -2.03 6.65 4.92
N ILE A 18 -2.98 6.90 4.03
CA ILE A 18 -3.03 6.26 2.70
C ILE A 18 -1.80 6.66 1.89
N ASP A 19 -1.46 7.95 1.88
CA ASP A 19 -0.28 8.46 1.17
C ASP A 19 1.03 7.88 1.76
N GLU A 20 1.14 7.80 3.08
CA GLU A 20 2.28 7.17 3.77
C GLU A 20 2.39 5.66 3.43
N LEU A 21 1.27 4.95 3.29
CA LEU A 21 1.27 3.56 2.87
C LEU A 21 1.78 3.39 1.43
N ARG A 22 1.39 4.29 0.51
CA ARG A 22 1.94 4.29 -0.86
C ARG A 22 3.46 4.45 -0.85
N VAL A 23 3.97 5.43 -0.12
CA VAL A 23 5.43 5.64 -0.01
C VAL A 23 6.14 4.41 0.57
N ALA A 24 5.56 3.78 1.59
CA ALA A 24 6.14 2.58 2.20
C ALA A 24 6.17 1.38 1.23
N ILE A 25 5.15 1.21 0.37
CA ILE A 25 5.13 0.19 -0.68
C ILE A 25 6.27 0.44 -1.67
N ASP A 26 6.38 1.67 -2.17
CA ASP A 26 7.38 2.06 -3.17
C ASP A 26 8.81 1.88 -2.62
N ASP A 27 9.06 2.28 -1.36
CA ASP A 27 10.35 2.12 -0.69
C ASP A 27 10.72 0.63 -0.50
N PHE A 28 9.73 -0.20 -0.14
CA PHE A 28 9.95 -1.63 0.06
C PHE A 28 10.27 -2.35 -1.25
N GLU A 29 9.52 -2.08 -2.32
CA GLU A 29 9.80 -2.61 -3.65
C GLU A 29 11.17 -2.17 -4.17
N GLY A 30 11.51 -0.90 -3.98
CA GLY A 30 12.82 -0.35 -4.35
C GLY A 30 13.96 -1.04 -3.63
N TYR A 31 13.93 -1.07 -2.29
CA TYR A 31 14.97 -1.71 -1.48
C TYR A 31 15.19 -3.17 -1.85
N THR A 32 14.11 -3.93 -2.04
CA THR A 32 14.20 -5.35 -2.36
C THR A 32 14.74 -5.60 -3.77
N THR A 33 14.34 -4.76 -4.73
CA THR A 33 14.86 -4.80 -6.10
C THR A 33 16.35 -4.46 -6.16
N ASP A 34 16.77 -3.40 -5.45
CA ASP A 34 18.15 -2.95 -5.39
C ASP A 34 19.03 -3.96 -4.67
N PHE A 35 18.58 -4.49 -3.53
CA PHE A 35 19.30 -5.54 -2.80
C PHE A 35 19.56 -6.75 -3.69
N ARG A 36 18.53 -7.21 -4.42
CA ARG A 36 18.65 -8.35 -5.33
C ARG A 36 19.64 -8.06 -6.45
N SER A 37 19.48 -6.93 -7.13
CA SER A 37 20.28 -6.56 -8.30
C SER A 37 21.75 -6.36 -7.93
N ASN A 38 22.01 -5.61 -6.85
CA ASN A 38 23.37 -5.39 -6.34
C ASN A 38 24.02 -6.69 -5.86
N THR A 39 23.28 -7.56 -5.19
CA THR A 39 23.81 -8.85 -4.73
C THR A 39 24.17 -9.74 -5.92
N ARG A 40 23.29 -9.83 -6.92
CA ARG A 40 23.55 -10.59 -8.15
C ARG A 40 24.78 -10.06 -8.90
N ASP A 41 24.89 -8.75 -9.08
CA ASP A 41 26.02 -8.15 -9.80
C ASP A 41 27.35 -8.38 -9.11
N ARG A 42 27.39 -8.32 -7.77
CA ARG A 42 28.59 -8.64 -6.99
C ARG A 42 28.98 -10.12 -7.06
N LEU A 43 28.02 -11.00 -7.31
CA LEU A 43 28.26 -12.45 -7.35
C LEU A 43 28.63 -12.95 -8.74
N LYS A 44 28.27 -12.25 -9.82
CA LYS A 44 28.61 -12.60 -11.21
C LYS A 44 30.11 -12.82 -11.47
N THR A 45 30.99 -12.21 -10.68
CA THR A 45 32.45 -12.34 -10.84
C THR A 45 33.01 -13.64 -10.27
N PHE A 46 32.24 -14.37 -9.48
CA PHE A 46 32.63 -15.68 -9.00
C PHE A 46 32.29 -16.72 -10.09
N ASN A 47 33.05 -17.82 -10.22
CA ASN A 47 32.73 -18.94 -11.11
C ASN A 47 32.50 -20.18 -10.24
N SER A 48 31.28 -20.37 -9.72
CA SER A 48 30.99 -21.45 -8.77
C SER A 48 29.51 -21.83 -8.73
N ASP A 49 29.23 -23.11 -8.48
CA ASP A 49 27.88 -23.64 -8.14
C ASP A 49 27.25 -22.97 -6.91
N PHE A 50 28.04 -22.27 -6.10
CA PHE A 50 27.53 -21.40 -5.03
C PHE A 50 26.63 -20.29 -5.58
N ILE A 51 26.96 -19.72 -6.74
CA ILE A 51 26.24 -18.58 -7.33
C ILE A 51 24.89 -19.02 -7.86
N SER A 52 24.81 -20.20 -8.50
CA SER A 52 23.53 -20.70 -9.02
C SER A 52 22.50 -20.91 -7.90
N LYS A 53 22.97 -21.36 -6.71
CA LYS A 53 22.12 -21.45 -5.51
C LYS A 53 21.70 -20.09 -4.98
N VAL A 54 22.60 -19.10 -4.98
CA VAL A 54 22.26 -17.75 -4.54
C VAL A 54 21.31 -17.05 -5.52
N ASP A 55 21.49 -17.22 -6.83
CA ASP A 55 20.57 -16.70 -7.84
C ASP A 55 19.16 -17.28 -7.68
N GLY A 56 19.05 -18.60 -7.44
CA GLY A 56 17.75 -19.22 -7.14
C GLY A 56 17.11 -18.69 -5.84
N LEU A 57 17.92 -18.40 -4.82
CA LEU A 57 17.46 -17.76 -3.57
C LEU A 57 16.94 -16.34 -3.82
N LEU A 58 17.66 -15.56 -4.63
CA LEU A 58 17.30 -14.20 -5.03
C LEU A 58 16.04 -14.16 -5.92
N ASP A 59 15.82 -15.17 -6.75
CA ASP A 59 14.60 -15.32 -7.54
C ASP A 59 13.40 -15.73 -6.68
N ASN A 60 13.59 -16.62 -5.69
CA ASN A 60 12.54 -16.98 -4.74
C ASN A 60 12.11 -15.77 -3.87
N MET A 61 13.08 -14.94 -3.46
CA MET A 61 12.77 -13.68 -2.77
C MET A 61 11.93 -12.73 -3.64
N ASN A 62 12.15 -12.74 -4.95
CA ASN A 62 11.36 -11.94 -5.88
C ASN A 62 9.95 -12.49 -6.10
N ASN A 63 9.80 -13.81 -6.21
CA ASN A 63 8.53 -14.40 -6.64
C ASN A 63 7.52 -14.61 -5.52
N ASP A 64 7.94 -15.08 -4.34
CA ASP A 64 6.95 -15.58 -3.37
C ASP A 64 6.67 -14.59 -2.25
N VAL A 65 7.70 -14.01 -1.62
CA VAL A 65 7.51 -13.23 -0.39
C VAL A 65 7.28 -11.75 -0.68
N ASN A 66 8.01 -11.17 -1.64
CA ASN A 66 7.84 -9.75 -1.96
C ASN A 66 6.57 -9.47 -2.73
N GLN A 67 6.24 -10.27 -3.75
CA GLN A 67 5.06 -10.02 -4.59
C GLN A 67 3.76 -10.18 -3.81
N ASP A 68 3.64 -11.20 -2.96
CA ASP A 68 2.42 -11.39 -2.15
C ASP A 68 2.25 -10.28 -1.12
N LEU A 69 3.34 -9.87 -0.44
CA LEU A 69 3.29 -8.80 0.54
C LEU A 69 2.96 -7.45 -0.11
N VAL A 70 3.62 -7.11 -1.22
CA VAL A 70 3.31 -5.91 -2.01
C VAL A 70 1.85 -5.91 -2.44
N LYS A 71 1.37 -7.04 -2.98
CA LYS A 71 -0.02 -7.16 -3.42
C LYS A 71 -0.99 -6.92 -2.28
N GLN A 72 -0.75 -7.49 -1.10
CA GLN A 72 -1.59 -7.25 0.07
C GLN A 72 -1.58 -5.78 0.50
N MET A 73 -0.41 -5.12 0.46
CA MET A 73 -0.30 -3.70 0.79
C MET A 73 -1.04 -2.82 -0.23
N GLU A 74 -0.96 -3.15 -1.52
CA GLU A 74 -1.72 -2.49 -2.59
C GLU A 74 -3.23 -2.67 -2.43
N GLU A 75 -3.69 -3.88 -2.09
CA GLU A 75 -5.11 -4.13 -1.80
C GLU A 75 -5.61 -3.29 -0.61
N ILE A 76 -4.82 -3.17 0.45
CA ILE A 76 -5.13 -2.31 1.61
C ILE A 76 -5.17 -0.84 1.21
N HIS A 77 -4.19 -0.38 0.44
CA HIS A 77 -4.14 0.99 -0.06
C HIS A 77 -5.38 1.33 -0.91
N GLN A 78 -5.74 0.46 -1.86
CA GLN A 78 -6.92 0.63 -2.71
C GLN A 78 -8.22 0.63 -1.90
N ALA A 79 -8.36 -0.28 -0.92
CA ALA A 79 -9.51 -0.30 -0.02
C ALA A 79 -9.61 1.00 0.79
N GLY A 80 -8.49 1.52 1.29
CA GLY A 80 -8.42 2.80 2.00
C GLY A 80 -8.88 3.98 1.13
N VAL A 81 -8.39 4.06 -0.10
CA VAL A 81 -8.80 5.10 -1.07
C VAL A 81 -10.30 5.03 -1.35
N ALA A 82 -10.82 3.82 -1.60
CA ALA A 82 -12.24 3.62 -1.89
C ALA A 82 -13.13 4.02 -0.70
N LEU A 83 -12.73 3.64 0.52
CA LEU A 83 -13.42 4.04 1.75
C LEU A 83 -13.41 5.55 1.95
N LEU A 84 -12.26 6.20 1.80
CA LEU A 84 -12.14 7.66 1.93
C LEU A 84 -13.02 8.38 0.92
N LYS A 85 -13.05 7.91 -0.32
CA LYS A 85 -13.92 8.46 -1.37
C LYS A 85 -15.40 8.31 -1.01
N GLY A 86 -15.84 7.10 -0.65
CA GLY A 86 -17.23 6.85 -0.28
C GLY A 86 -17.67 7.66 0.93
N MET A 87 -16.80 7.85 1.92
CA MET A 87 -17.13 8.70 3.08
C MET A 87 -17.27 10.18 2.73
N LYS A 88 -16.45 10.70 1.79
CA LYS A 88 -16.59 12.08 1.30
C LYS A 88 -17.90 12.27 0.52
N GLU A 89 -18.23 11.33 -0.36
CA GLU A 89 -19.49 11.36 -1.13
C GLU A 89 -20.71 11.37 -0.20
N VAL A 90 -20.72 10.52 0.84
CA VAL A 90 -21.79 10.50 1.84
C VAL A 90 -21.87 11.82 2.63
N ASP A 91 -20.73 12.41 3.00
CA ASP A 91 -20.70 13.70 3.72
C ASP A 91 -21.26 14.85 2.85
N GLU A 92 -20.92 14.86 1.56
CA GLU A 92 -21.44 15.82 0.59
C GLU A 92 -22.96 15.67 0.37
N GLU A 93 -23.45 14.43 0.21
CA GLU A 93 -24.88 14.14 0.06
C GLU A 93 -25.68 14.59 1.29
N LEU A 94 -25.18 14.30 2.50
CA LEU A 94 -25.80 14.74 3.75
C LEU A 94 -25.78 16.26 3.89
N GLY A 95 -24.68 16.91 3.53
CA GLY A 95 -24.56 18.37 3.54
C GLY A 95 -25.56 19.04 2.59
N ALA A 96 -25.73 18.50 1.38
CA ALA A 96 -26.70 18.99 0.41
C ALA A 96 -28.16 18.81 0.88
N ALA A 97 -28.48 17.66 1.48
CA ALA A 97 -29.82 17.39 2.02
C ALA A 97 -30.21 18.35 3.14
N ILE A 98 -29.27 18.70 4.03
CA ILE A 98 -29.51 19.63 5.14
C ILE A 98 -29.57 21.10 4.65
N GLY A 99 -28.76 21.46 3.65
CA GLY A 99 -28.76 22.80 3.07
C GLY A 99 -29.98 23.12 2.20
N GLY A 100 -30.70 22.11 1.71
CA GLY A 100 -31.87 22.26 0.85
C GLY A 100 -33.20 22.51 1.58
N GLU A 101 -33.33 22.14 2.86
CA GLU A 101 -34.58 22.33 3.65
C GLU A 101 -34.70 23.75 4.27
N GLY A 102 -33.74 24.64 4.02
CA GLY A 102 -33.69 26.00 4.57
C GLY A 102 -34.07 27.14 3.62
N SER A 103 -34.65 26.86 2.44
CA SER A 103 -35.07 27.88 1.45
C SER A 103 -36.58 28.07 1.38
#